data_AF-A0A4R8EGY8-F1
#
_entry.id   AF-A0A4R8EGY8-F1
#
_cell.length_a   1.000
_cell.length_b   1.000
_cell.length_c   1.000
_cell.angle_alpha   90.00
_cell.angle_beta   90.00
_cell.angle_gamma   90.00
#
_symmetry.space_group_name_H-M   'P 1'
#
loop_
_entity.id
_entity.type
_entity.pdbx_description
1 polymer ?
#
loop_
_entity_poly.entity_id
_entity_poly.type
_entity_poly.pdbx_seq_one_letter_code
_entity_poly.pdbx_strand_id
1 'polypeptide(L)'
;MFNQAGVGEIIASGIEIIFPVQNLFWALFAYAFGMALFTKIMGNAFAAFAVITAGIGIPIVIQIHGADPATIAVLAMSAGYCGILMTPMAANFNIVPAALLEMKDKYRIIKIQISMALALWVAHLLVMYIMAF
;
A
#
# COMPACT_ATOMS: atom_id res chain seq x y z
N MET A 1 -8.56 -2.41 -17.85
CA MET A 1 -9.22 -3.66 -17.41
C MET A 1 -9.93 -3.47 -16.06
N PHE A 2 -9.25 -3.14 -14.95
CA PHE A 2 -9.94 -2.92 -13.65
C PHE A 2 -10.83 -1.66 -13.55
N ASN A 3 -10.44 -0.55 -14.19
CA ASN A 3 -11.28 0.66 -14.21
C ASN A 3 -12.61 0.47 -14.97
N GLN A 4 -12.62 -0.40 -15.99
CA GLN A 4 -13.84 -0.75 -16.73
C GLN A 4 -14.78 -1.69 -15.94
N ALA A 5 -14.30 -2.29 -14.85
CA ALA A 5 -15.07 -3.18 -13.98
C ALA A 5 -15.70 -2.47 -12.76
N GLY A 6 -15.58 -1.14 -12.65
CA GLY A 6 -16.19 -0.37 -11.54
C GLY A 6 -15.55 -0.57 -10.16
N VAL A 7 -14.46 -1.34 -10.07
CA VAL A 7 -13.81 -1.67 -8.79
C VAL A 7 -13.26 -0.44 -8.09
N GLY A 8 -12.81 0.57 -8.85
CA GLY A 8 -12.33 1.84 -8.31
C GLY A 8 -13.41 2.61 -7.55
N GLU A 9 -14.61 2.73 -8.11
CA GLU A 9 -15.77 3.39 -7.48
C GLU A 9 -16.28 2.62 -6.25
N ILE A 10 -16.26 1.29 -6.28
CA ILE A 10 -16.64 0.46 -5.12
C ILE A 10 -15.65 0.65 -3.96
N ILE A 11 -14.35 0.72 -4.27
CA ILE A 11 -13.31 0.97 -3.25
C ILE A 11 -13.44 2.40 -2.71
N ALA A 12 -13.63 3.40 -3.58
CA ALA A 12 -13.81 4.80 -3.17
C ALA A 12 -15.02 4.98 -2.23
N SER A 13 -16.18 4.49 -2.65
CA SER A 13 -17.43 4.57 -1.86
C SER A 13 -17.36 3.78 -0.55
N GLY A 14 -16.73 2.61 -0.54
CA GLY A 14 -16.51 1.84 0.69
C GLY A 14 -15.57 2.54 1.68
N ILE A 15 -14.55 3.24 1.19
CA ILE A 15 -13.57 3.96 2.02
C ILE A 15 -14.13 5.27 2.56
N GLU A 16 -14.96 5.98 1.81
CA GLU A 16 -15.67 7.18 2.28
C GLU A 16 -16.59 6.91 3.48
N ILE A 17 -17.16 5.70 3.58
CA ILE A 17 -17.99 5.30 4.72
C ILE A 17 -17.15 5.07 5.97
N ILE A 18 -15.91 4.60 5.82
CA ILE A 18 -15.05 4.17 6.93
C ILE A 18 -14.11 5.29 7.39
N PHE A 19 -13.64 6.13 6.45
CA PHE A 19 -12.63 7.16 6.69
C PHE A 19 -13.12 8.53 6.25
N PRO A 20 -12.88 9.59 7.05
CA PRO A 20 -13.23 10.96 6.67
C PRO A 20 -12.20 11.52 5.66
N VAL A 21 -12.26 11.02 4.43
CA VAL A 21 -11.31 11.33 3.34
C VAL A 21 -11.34 12.78 2.86
N GLN A 22 -12.27 13.60 3.39
CA GLN A 22 -12.23 15.05 3.25
C GLN A 22 -11.02 15.70 3.95
N ASN A 23 -10.37 14.98 4.86
CA ASN A 23 -9.09 15.40 5.45
C ASN A 23 -7.94 14.73 4.69
N LEU A 24 -6.94 15.53 4.29
CA LEU A 24 -5.75 15.06 3.57
C LEU A 24 -5.07 13.88 4.29
N PHE A 25 -4.92 13.95 5.61
CA PHE A 25 -4.27 12.89 6.37
C PHE A 25 -4.98 11.54 6.20
N TRP A 26 -6.31 11.54 6.24
CA TRP A 26 -7.11 10.32 6.11
C TRP A 26 -7.16 9.82 4.66
N ALA A 27 -7.14 10.72 3.67
CA ALA A 27 -6.98 10.34 2.27
C ALA A 27 -5.63 9.65 2.02
N LEU A 28 -4.53 10.21 2.55
CA LEU A 28 -3.19 9.63 2.47
C LEU A 28 -3.09 8.31 3.22
N PHE A 29 -3.69 8.23 4.42
CA PHE A 29 -3.76 7.00 5.20
C PHE A 29 -4.49 5.91 4.42
N ALA A 30 -5.68 6.20 3.88
CA ALA A 30 -6.45 5.24 3.10
C ALA A 30 -5.68 4.76 1.87
N TYR A 31 -4.96 5.66 1.20
CA TYR A 31 -4.16 5.32 0.03
C TYR A 31 -2.96 4.42 0.41
N ALA A 32 -2.15 4.83 1.38
CA ALA A 32 -0.99 4.07 1.84
C ALA A 32 -1.39 2.72 2.50
N PHE A 33 -2.49 2.70 3.24
CA PHE A 33 -3.01 1.49 3.89
C PHE A 33 -3.58 0.54 2.86
N GLY A 34 -4.40 1.04 1.94
CA GLY A 34 -4.93 0.27 0.81
C GLY A 34 -3.80 -0.36 0.00
N MET A 35 -2.74 0.41 -0.29
CA MET A 35 -1.56 -0.07 -1.00
C MET A 35 -0.89 -1.23 -0.25
N ALA A 36 -0.57 -1.06 1.03
CA ALA A 36 0.08 -2.11 1.81
C ALA A 36 -0.80 -3.37 1.97
N LEU A 37 -2.10 -3.19 2.22
CA LEU A 37 -3.04 -4.29 2.40
C LEU A 37 -3.26 -5.09 1.11
N PHE A 38 -3.54 -4.42 -0.02
CA PHE A 38 -3.73 -5.08 -1.31
C PHE A 38 -2.43 -5.74 -1.78
N THR A 39 -1.28 -5.11 -1.52
CA THR A 39 0.01 -5.71 -1.83
C THR A 39 0.25 -6.97 -1.00
N LYS A 40 -0.15 -6.99 0.27
CA LYS A 40 -0.09 -8.19 1.12
C LYS A 40 -0.93 -9.34 0.55
N ILE A 41 -2.11 -9.02 0.01
CA ILE A 41 -3.05 -9.98 -0.57
C ILE A 41 -2.58 -10.50 -1.93
N MET A 42 -2.08 -9.62 -2.80
CA MET A 42 -1.62 -9.97 -4.16
C MET A 42 -0.17 -10.46 -4.22
N GLY A 43 0.62 -10.22 -3.18
CA GLY A 43 2.06 -10.50 -3.18
C GLY A 43 2.87 -9.63 -4.14
N ASN A 44 2.26 -8.58 -4.73
CA ASN A 44 2.88 -7.73 -5.74
C ASN A 44 2.38 -6.28 -5.64
N ALA A 45 3.32 -5.34 -5.52
CA ALA A 45 3.05 -3.91 -5.36
C ALA A 45 2.54 -3.24 -6.65
N PHE A 46 3.00 -3.65 -7.83
CA PHE A 46 2.55 -3.09 -9.11
C PHE A 46 1.08 -3.40 -9.39
N ALA A 47 0.65 -4.63 -9.08
CA ALA A 47 -0.75 -5.02 -9.24
C ALA A 47 -1.66 -4.24 -8.27
N ALA A 48 -1.24 -4.10 -7.00
CA ALA A 48 -1.92 -3.25 -6.02
C ALA A 48 -1.97 -1.79 -6.44
N PHE A 49 -0.87 -1.28 -6.98
CA PHE A 49 -0.76 0.11 -7.43
C PHE A 49 -1.83 0.47 -8.45
N ALA A 50 -2.03 -0.36 -9.47
CA ALA A 50 -3.02 -0.08 -10.52
C ALA A 50 -4.46 0.01 -9.94
N VAL A 51 -4.81 -0.84 -8.98
CA VAL A 51 -6.16 -0.89 -8.39
C VAL A 51 -6.36 0.27 -7.41
N ILE A 52 -5.43 0.44 -6.48
CA ILE A 52 -5.57 1.37 -5.37
C ILE A 52 -5.32 2.82 -5.80
N THR A 53 -4.43 3.04 -6.76
CA THR A 53 -4.24 4.39 -7.32
C THR A 53 -5.45 4.79 -8.16
N ALA A 54 -6.04 3.88 -8.93
CA ALA A 54 -7.27 4.18 -9.67
C ALA A 54 -8.47 4.44 -8.74
N GLY A 55 -8.60 3.68 -7.64
CA GLY A 55 -9.74 3.80 -6.72
C GLY A 55 -9.60 4.89 -5.65
N ILE A 56 -8.39 5.21 -5.19
CA ILE A 56 -8.15 6.14 -4.07
C ILE A 56 -7.21 7.26 -4.49
N GLY A 57 -6.03 6.91 -5.03
CA GLY A 57 -4.96 7.87 -5.30
C GLY A 57 -5.40 9.00 -6.24
N ILE A 58 -5.94 8.65 -7.41
CA ILE A 58 -6.41 9.61 -8.40
C ILE A 58 -7.64 10.39 -7.90
N PRO A 59 -8.78 9.75 -7.59
CA PRO A 59 -10.00 10.49 -7.29
C PRO A 59 -9.93 11.28 -5.99
N ILE A 60 -9.27 10.75 -4.95
CA ILE A 60 -9.28 11.37 -3.63
C ILE A 60 -8.01 12.20 -3.43
N VAL A 61 -6.83 11.59 -3.55
CA VAL A 61 -5.58 12.27 -3.16
C VAL A 61 -5.15 13.33 -4.18
N ILE A 62 -5.26 13.03 -5.48
CA ILE A 62 -4.84 13.94 -6.55
C ILE A 62 -5.95 14.93 -6.90
N GLN A 63 -7.17 14.45 -7.20
CA GLN A 63 -8.24 15.32 -7.72
C GLN A 63 -8.91 16.19 -6.64
N ILE A 64 -9.21 15.64 -5.46
CA ILE A 64 -9.85 16.40 -4.38
C ILE A 64 -8.83 17.23 -3.61
N HIS A 65 -7.70 16.64 -3.23
CA HIS A 65 -6.71 17.32 -2.39
C HIS A 65 -5.62 18.05 -3.16
N GLY A 66 -5.47 17.82 -4.47
CA GLY A 66 -4.50 18.52 -5.30
C GLY A 66 -3.05 18.05 -5.16
N ALA A 67 -2.82 16.83 -4.65
CA ALA A 67 -1.46 16.32 -4.46
C ALA A 67 -0.72 16.10 -5.80
N ASP A 68 0.60 16.29 -5.80
CA ASP A 68 1.47 16.01 -6.94
C ASP A 68 1.41 14.52 -7.32
N PRO A 69 0.94 14.17 -8.54
CA PRO A 69 0.77 12.79 -8.95
C PRO A 69 2.08 11.99 -8.92
N ALA A 70 3.20 12.61 -9.28
CA ALA A 70 4.49 11.91 -9.37
C ALA A 70 5.00 11.52 -7.99
N THR A 71 5.01 12.47 -7.06
CA THR A 71 5.49 12.28 -5.68
C THR A 71 4.62 11.28 -4.95
N ILE A 72 3.30 11.43 -5.01
CA ILE A 72 2.39 10.57 -4.27
C ILE A 72 2.34 9.15 -4.83
N ALA A 73 2.45 8.97 -6.14
CA ALA A 73 2.50 7.65 -6.76
C ALA A 73 3.74 6.87 -6.32
N VAL A 74 4.92 7.51 -6.33
CA VAL A 74 6.18 6.86 -5.93
C VAL A 74 6.14 6.47 -4.46
N LEU A 75 5.72 7.39 -3.59
CA LEU A 75 5.64 7.14 -2.15
C LEU A 75 4.60 6.08 -1.77
N ALA A 76 3.44 6.08 -2.44
CA ALA A 76 2.41 5.07 -2.20
C ALA A 76 2.85 3.68 -2.68
N MET A 77 3.56 3.63 -3.81
CA MET A 77 4.12 2.38 -4.34
C MET A 77 5.18 1.81 -3.39
N SER A 78 6.10 2.65 -2.89
CA SER A 78 7.10 2.24 -1.89
C SER A 78 6.48 1.84 -0.55
N ALA A 79 5.44 2.55 -0.09
CA ALA A 79 4.63 2.13 1.06
C ALA A 79 3.97 0.76 0.84
N GLY A 80 3.52 0.47 -0.39
CA GLY A 80 2.98 -0.83 -0.79
C GLY A 80 3.96 -1.99 -0.58
N TYR A 81 5.26 -1.78 -0.83
CA TYR A 81 6.29 -2.80 -0.57
C TYR A 81 6.41 -3.19 0.91
N CYS A 82 5.99 -2.35 1.85
CA CYS A 82 5.89 -2.76 3.25
C CYS A 82 4.90 -3.93 3.42
N GLY A 83 3.86 -4.01 2.58
CA GLY A 83 2.94 -5.15 2.51
C GLY A 83 3.60 -6.44 2.02
N ILE A 84 4.55 -6.36 1.08
CA ILE A 84 5.33 -7.51 0.58
C ILE A 84 6.13 -8.16 1.72
N LEU A 85 6.75 -7.35 2.59
CA LEU A 85 7.52 -7.83 3.74
C LEU A 85 6.66 -8.60 4.75
N MET A 86 5.34 -8.37 4.75
CA MET A 86 4.40 -8.95 5.72
C MET A 86 3.59 -10.13 5.17
N THR A 87 3.88 -10.66 3.98
CA THR A 87 3.09 -11.74 3.35
C THR A 87 3.92 -12.94 2.90
N PRO A 88 3.44 -14.18 3.08
CA PRO A 88 4.10 -15.36 2.53
C PRO A 88 3.96 -15.47 1.00
N MET A 89 3.00 -14.76 0.38
CA MET A 89 2.79 -14.78 -1.07
C MET A 89 3.98 -14.18 -1.84
N ALA A 90 4.74 -13.30 -1.19
CA ALA A 90 6.00 -12.75 -1.70
C ALA A 90 7.14 -13.77 -1.55
N ALA A 91 7.04 -14.88 -2.29
CA ALA A 91 7.93 -16.03 -2.12
C ALA A 91 9.41 -15.64 -2.26
N ASN A 92 9.75 -14.79 -3.24
CA ASN A 92 11.12 -14.37 -3.52
C ASN A 92 11.76 -13.57 -2.38
N PHE A 93 10.96 -12.90 -1.54
CA PHE A 93 11.44 -12.08 -0.44
C PHE A 93 11.46 -12.84 0.89
N ASN A 94 10.44 -13.69 1.12
CA ASN A 94 10.19 -14.23 2.46
C ASN A 94 10.39 -15.75 2.54
N ILE A 95 9.92 -16.52 1.54
CA ILE A 95 9.88 -17.98 1.62
C ILE A 95 11.12 -18.63 1.00
N VAL A 96 11.59 -18.13 -0.16
CA VAL A 96 12.77 -18.66 -0.85
C VAL A 96 14.04 -18.46 -0.02
N PRO A 97 14.34 -17.27 0.54
CA PRO A 97 15.51 -17.11 1.40
C PRO A 97 15.46 -17.98 2.65
N ALA A 98 14.28 -18.11 3.28
CA ALA A 98 14.10 -18.98 4.44
C ALA A 98 14.35 -20.47 4.12
N ALA A 99 13.96 -20.91 2.93
CA ALA A 99 14.22 -22.27 2.45
C ALA A 99 15.70 -22.50 2.12
N LEU A 100 16.36 -21.53 1.46
CA LEU A 100 17.79 -21.59 1.13
C LEU A 100 18.68 -21.60 2.38
N LEU A 101 18.25 -20.92 3.44
CA LEU A 101 18.93 -20.90 4.75
C LEU A 101 18.52 -22.08 5.65
N GLU A 102 17.75 -23.04 5.14
CA GLU A 102 17.24 -24.21 5.87
C GLU A 102 16.62 -23.86 7.23
N MET A 103 15.91 -22.73 7.31
CA MET A 103 15.33 -22.26 8.56
C MET A 103 14.27 -23.22 9.07
N LYS A 104 14.34 -23.55 10.37
CA LYS A 104 13.33 -24.37 11.05
C LYS A 104 11.92 -23.78 10.94
N ASP A 105 11.78 -22.45 11.04
CA ASP A 105 10.52 -21.72 10.84
C ASP A 105 10.66 -20.76 9.64
N LYS A 106 10.03 -21.13 8.52
CA LYS A 106 10.04 -20.33 7.28
C LYS A 106 9.28 -19.01 7.41
N TYR A 107 8.40 -18.86 8.39
CA TYR A 107 7.64 -17.63 8.63
C TYR A 107 8.35 -16.69 9.62
N ARG A 108 9.49 -17.11 10.20
CA ARG A 108 10.21 -16.29 11.17
C ARG A 108 10.75 -15.00 10.56
N ILE A 109 11.14 -15.02 9.28
CA ILE A 109 11.56 -13.82 8.54
C ILE A 109 10.46 -12.75 8.58
N ILE A 110 9.23 -13.14 8.22
CA ILE A 110 8.07 -12.24 8.21
C ILE A 110 7.82 -11.67 9.61
N LYS A 111 7.83 -12.52 10.65
CA LYS A 111 7.59 -12.09 12.04
C LYS A 111 8.57 -11.01 12.50
N ILE A 112 9.85 -11.15 12.13
CA ILE A 112 10.88 -10.16 12.49
C ILE A 112 10.69 -8.88 11.67
N GLN A 113 10.39 -9.01 10.38
CA GLN A 113 10.22 -7.88 9.46
C GLN A 113 8.99 -7.02 9.74
N ILE A 114 7.92 -7.54 10.36
CA ILE A 114 6.70 -6.78 10.65
C ILE A 114 7.01 -5.47 11.37
N SER A 115 7.89 -5.50 12.38
CA SER A 115 8.26 -4.30 13.15
C SER A 115 8.87 -3.21 12.27
N MET A 116 9.83 -3.58 11.42
CA MET A 116 10.49 -2.68 10.47
C MET A 116 9.53 -2.21 9.37
N ALA A 117 8.71 -3.12 8.83
CA ALA A 117 7.75 -2.81 7.78
C ALA A 117 6.71 -1.78 8.27
N LEU A 118 6.23 -1.91 9.51
CA LEU A 118 5.33 -0.94 10.12
C LEU A 118 6.01 0.41 10.36
N ALA A 119 7.25 0.42 10.87
CA ALA A 119 8.00 1.66 11.08
C ALA A 119 8.22 2.40 9.75
N LEU A 120 8.61 1.68 8.69
CA LEU A 120 8.77 2.24 7.36
C LEU A 120 7.44 2.72 6.77
N TRP A 121 6.35 1.98 6.96
CA TRP A 121 5.04 2.38 6.48
C TRP A 121 4.57 3.69 7.14
N VAL A 122 4.77 3.84 8.45
CA VAL A 122 4.49 5.11 9.15
C VAL A 122 5.38 6.24 8.64
N ALA A 123 6.66 5.98 8.41
CA ALA A 123 7.57 6.97 7.84
C ALA A 123 7.10 7.43 6.45
N HIS A 124 6.65 6.51 5.59
CA HIS A 124 6.07 6.86 4.29
C HIS A 124 4.83 7.74 4.43
N LEU A 125 3.93 7.42 5.36
CA LEU A 125 2.73 8.23 5.59
C LEU A 125 3.09 9.66 6.01
N LEU A 126 4.10 9.82 6.88
CA LEU A 126 4.58 11.15 7.30
C LEU A 126 5.23 11.91 6.14
N VAL A 127 6.08 11.24 5.35
CA VAL A 127 6.74 11.85 4.18
C VAL A 127 5.70 12.25 3.13
N MET A 128 4.70 11.41 2.87
CA MET A 128 3.57 11.75 1.99
C MET A 128 2.83 12.99 2.49
N TYR A 129 2.59 13.10 3.80
CA TYR A 129 1.90 14.26 4.36
C TYR A 129 2.70 15.57 4.22
N ILE A 130 4.03 15.49 4.31
CA ILE A 130 4.92 16.66 4.21
C ILE A 130 5.18 17.04 2.73
N MET A 131 5.29 16.07 1.83
CA MET A 131 5.72 16.23 0.44
C MET A 131 4.58 16.04 -0.57
N ALA A 132 3.32 16.07 -0.14
CA ALA A 132 2.19 15.86 -1.05
C ALA A 132 2.08 16.91 -2.17
N PHE A 133 2.72 18.07 -2.03
CA PHE A 133 2.56 19.24 -2.91
C PHE A 133 3.90 19.79 -3.40
#